data_AF-A0A954WU88-F1
#
_entry.id   AF-A0A954WU88-F1
#
_cell.length_a   1.000
_cell.length_b   1.000
_cell.length_c   1.000
_cell.angle_alpha   90.00
_cell.angle_beta   90.00
_cell.angle_gamma   90.00
#
_symmetry.space_group_name_H-M   'P 1'
#
loop_
_entity.id
_entity.type
_entity.pdbx_description
1 polymer ?
#
loop_
_entity_poly.entity_id
_entity_poly.type
_entity_poly.pdbx_seq_one_letter_code
_entity_poly.pdbx_strand_id
1 'polypeptide(L)'
;MRKTLLLVVAATAFAVPAWGQKTALVREAAEQVLRRLGRKAGVETAETLTRKAEQLLAKYGDDGLRAFRKIGPNTARLAAEAGEHSTLAVRLLGKHGDDAVWVASSEVRLGLVAKHGDEAAAALIRHGSIAEPVIETFGRPAAAAMGRLSGQNARRLSMMARAGAIRPELLDVIARYGDRAMAFVWKNKAALATASVLTAFVADPEPFLDGAAKLTDQIGEYAVQPVASIPGEIARSVDWTRLCLGAGMLTAVLLVVRQRNKRRTPASCEQ
;
A
#
# COMPACT_ATOMS: atom_id res chain seq x y z
N MET A 1 -48.60 30.75 61.99
CA MET A 1 -48.70 31.72 60.88
C MET A 1 -47.57 31.43 59.91
N ARG A 2 -47.80 30.70 58.81
CA ARG A 2 -48.25 31.16 57.48
C ARG A 2 -47.16 31.93 56.71
N LYS A 3 -46.88 31.43 55.49
CA LYS A 3 -46.25 32.05 54.29
C LYS A 3 -44.74 31.76 54.09
N THR A 4 -44.17 31.44 52.92
CA THR A 4 -44.59 31.14 51.51
C THR A 4 -43.25 30.78 50.81
N LEU A 5 -43.05 29.57 50.28
CA LEU A 5 -43.15 29.20 48.86
C LEU A 5 -42.27 30.03 47.89
N LEU A 6 -41.15 29.46 47.42
CA LEU A 6 -40.37 29.87 46.23
C LEU A 6 -39.52 28.65 45.80
N LEU A 7 -40.03 27.84 44.88
CA LEU A 7 -39.73 27.86 43.42
C LEU A 7 -38.59 26.89 43.07
N VAL A 8 -38.92 25.60 43.16
CA VAL A 8 -38.17 24.51 42.51
C VAL A 8 -38.79 24.35 41.11
N VAL A 9 -38.30 25.13 40.16
CA VAL A 9 -38.50 24.84 38.72
C VAL A 9 -37.43 23.81 38.35
N ALA A 10 -37.72 22.55 38.63
CA ALA A 10 -36.90 21.44 38.18
C ALA A 10 -37.07 21.33 36.66
N ALA A 11 -36.00 21.66 35.94
CA ALA A 11 -35.87 21.52 34.51
C ALA A 11 -36.05 20.05 34.10
N THR A 12 -37.27 19.64 33.80
CA THR A 12 -37.53 18.47 32.95
C THR A 12 -37.14 18.87 31.53
N ALA A 13 -35.84 18.85 31.25
CA ALA A 13 -35.32 18.84 29.90
C ALA A 13 -35.95 17.63 29.20
N PHE A 14 -36.93 17.89 28.35
CA PHE A 14 -37.46 16.91 27.42
C PHE A 14 -36.28 16.36 26.63
N ALA A 15 -35.86 15.13 26.97
CA ALA A 15 -35.02 14.32 26.12
C ALA A 15 -35.85 14.04 24.87
N VAL A 16 -35.74 14.92 23.87
CA VAL A 16 -36.25 14.65 22.53
C VAL A 16 -35.66 13.31 22.13
N PRO A 17 -36.48 12.29 21.84
CA PRO A 17 -35.97 10.97 21.54
C PRO A 17 -35.10 11.10 20.28
N ALA A 18 -33.79 10.89 20.42
CA ALA A 18 -32.81 10.89 19.34
C ALA A 18 -33.16 9.95 18.17
N TRP A 19 -34.18 9.11 18.36
CA TRP A 19 -34.80 8.25 17.37
C TRP A 19 -35.42 9.03 16.20
N GLY A 20 -36.07 10.17 16.44
CA GLY A 20 -36.74 10.93 15.38
C GLY A 20 -35.77 11.50 14.33
N GLN A 21 -34.56 11.87 14.75
CA GLN A 21 -33.54 12.42 13.84
C GLN A 21 -32.93 11.34 12.93
N LYS A 22 -32.74 10.12 13.44
CA LYS A 22 -32.16 9.01 12.66
C LYS A 22 -33.08 8.57 11.52
N THR A 23 -34.38 8.44 11.78
CA THR A 23 -35.36 8.03 10.76
C THR A 23 -35.44 9.04 9.61
N ALA A 24 -35.35 10.33 9.92
CA ALA A 24 -35.31 11.39 8.90
C ALA A 24 -34.05 11.27 8.02
N LEU A 25 -32.87 11.06 8.62
CA LEU A 25 -31.60 10.91 7.89
C LEU A 25 -31.57 9.66 6.99
N VAL A 26 -32.16 8.55 7.45
CA VAL A 26 -32.32 7.32 6.67
C VAL A 26 -33.24 7.55 5.49
N ARG A 27 -34.41 8.15 5.72
CA ARG A 27 -35.37 8.46 4.65
C ARG A 27 -34.76 9.39 3.60
N GLU A 28 -34.07 10.44 4.03
CA GLU A 28 -33.36 11.35 3.14
C GLU A 28 -32.29 10.62 2.30
N ALA A 29 -31.54 9.69 2.92
CA ALA A 29 -30.56 8.88 2.21
C ALA A 29 -31.21 8.00 1.13
N ALA A 30 -32.32 7.34 1.47
CA ALA A 30 -33.07 6.50 0.55
C ALA A 30 -33.64 7.31 -0.61
N GLU A 31 -34.22 8.48 -0.34
CA GLU A 31 -34.71 9.40 -1.36
C GLU A 31 -33.58 9.92 -2.25
N GLN A 32 -32.41 10.24 -1.69
CA GLN A 32 -31.24 10.68 -2.45
C GLN A 32 -30.73 9.58 -3.40
N VAL A 33 -30.66 8.34 -2.92
CA VAL A 33 -30.27 7.18 -3.74
C VAL A 33 -31.31 6.92 -4.82
N LEU A 34 -32.60 6.98 -4.49
CA LEU A 34 -33.70 6.82 -5.46
C LEU A 34 -33.64 7.88 -6.57
N ARG A 35 -33.37 9.14 -6.22
CA ARG A 35 -33.19 10.24 -7.19
C ARG A 35 -32.01 9.97 -8.14
N ARG A 36 -30.90 9.40 -7.65
CA ARG A 36 -29.74 9.04 -8.49
C ARG A 36 -30.00 7.84 -9.39
N LEU A 37 -30.75 6.85 -8.91
CA LEU A 37 -31.08 5.65 -9.69
C LEU A 37 -32.12 5.94 -10.80
N GLY A 38 -32.93 6.99 -10.64
CA GLY A 38 -33.89 7.44 -11.65
C GLY A 38 -34.89 6.36 -12.07
N ARG A 39 -35.38 6.42 -13.32
CA ARG A 39 -36.35 5.46 -13.88
C ARG A 39 -35.79 4.04 -14.08
N LYS A 40 -34.48 3.81 -13.89
CA LYS A 40 -33.86 2.49 -14.04
C LYS A 40 -34.07 1.57 -12.84
N ALA A 41 -34.49 2.11 -11.70
CA ALA A 41 -34.89 1.31 -10.54
C ALA A 41 -36.30 0.73 -10.74
N GLY A 42 -36.47 -0.17 -11.71
CA GLY A 42 -37.78 -0.72 -12.09
C GLY A 42 -38.46 -1.62 -11.05
N VAL A 43 -37.91 -1.82 -9.84
CA VAL A 43 -38.45 -2.79 -8.85
C VAL A 43 -38.30 -2.36 -7.39
N GLU A 44 -37.33 -1.50 -7.03
CA GLU A 44 -37.11 -1.12 -5.62
C GLU A 44 -37.91 0.12 -5.23
N THR A 45 -38.90 -0.05 -4.34
CA THR A 45 -39.68 1.07 -3.78
C THR A 45 -38.88 1.85 -2.75
N ALA A 46 -39.22 3.13 -2.52
CA ALA A 46 -38.60 3.98 -1.50
C ALA A 46 -38.59 3.32 -0.11
N GLU A 47 -39.60 2.51 0.21
CA GLU A 47 -39.68 1.74 1.46
C GLU A 47 -38.60 0.66 1.54
N THR A 48 -38.35 -0.08 0.46
CA THR A 48 -37.31 -1.12 0.44
C THR A 48 -35.91 -0.52 0.62
N LEU A 49 -35.64 0.63 -0.02
CA LEU A 49 -34.39 1.36 0.16
C LEU A 49 -34.24 1.91 1.57
N THR A 50 -35.33 2.45 2.15
CA THR A 50 -35.35 2.91 3.54
C THR A 50 -34.99 1.76 4.48
N ARG A 51 -35.65 0.59 4.36
CA ARG A 51 -35.32 -0.58 5.20
C ARG A 51 -33.88 -1.05 5.03
N LYS A 52 -33.34 -1.06 3.80
CA LYS A 52 -31.92 -1.40 3.56
C LYS A 52 -30.98 -0.38 4.23
N ALA A 53 -31.30 0.91 4.14
CA ALA A 53 -30.54 1.96 4.80
C ALA A 53 -30.59 1.82 6.33
N GLU A 54 -31.75 1.48 6.91
CA GLU A 54 -31.90 1.21 8.35
C GLU A 54 -31.05 0.01 8.78
N GLN A 55 -31.06 -1.07 8.02
CA GLN A 55 -30.23 -2.26 8.30
C GLN A 55 -28.75 -1.92 8.27
N LEU A 56 -28.29 -1.14 7.28
CA LEU A 56 -26.90 -0.70 7.21
C LEU A 56 -26.52 0.25 8.34
N LEU A 57 -27.41 1.18 8.72
CA LEU A 57 -27.22 2.07 9.85
C LEU A 57 -27.17 1.30 11.18
N ALA A 58 -28.04 0.31 11.35
CA ALA A 58 -28.08 -0.52 12.55
C ALA A 58 -26.81 -1.39 12.69
N LYS A 59 -26.32 -1.94 11.58
CA LYS A 59 -25.15 -2.85 11.59
C LYS A 59 -23.80 -2.12 11.57
N TYR A 60 -23.67 -1.05 10.80
CA TYR A 60 -22.38 -0.37 10.54
C TYR A 60 -22.36 1.10 10.98
N GLY A 61 -23.43 1.60 11.61
CA GLY A 61 -23.51 2.99 12.05
C GLY A 61 -23.52 3.99 10.88
N ASP A 62 -22.98 5.19 11.14
CA ASP A 62 -22.97 6.28 10.18
C ASP A 62 -22.15 5.98 8.92
N ASP A 63 -21.14 5.11 9.03
CA ASP A 63 -20.36 4.64 7.88
C ASP A 63 -21.23 3.83 6.92
N GLY A 64 -22.14 3.01 7.44
CA GLY A 64 -23.14 2.28 6.66
C GLY A 64 -24.03 3.20 5.86
N LEU A 65 -24.55 4.25 6.51
CA LEU A 65 -25.42 5.23 5.83
C LEU A 65 -24.63 6.06 4.81
N ARG A 66 -23.39 6.44 5.12
CA ARG A 66 -22.52 7.19 4.20
C ARG A 66 -22.17 6.36 2.96
N ALA A 67 -21.83 5.08 3.14
CA ALA A 67 -21.58 4.17 2.05
C ALA A 67 -22.84 3.96 1.19
N PHE A 68 -23.99 3.76 1.82
CA PHE A 68 -25.27 3.64 1.12
C PHE A 68 -25.60 4.88 0.30
N ARG A 69 -25.39 6.10 0.82
CA ARG A 69 -25.60 7.34 0.05
C ARG A 69 -24.69 7.46 -1.17
N LYS A 70 -23.48 6.90 -1.13
CA LYS A 70 -22.51 6.96 -2.23
C LYS A 70 -22.76 5.88 -3.27
N ILE A 71 -22.82 4.62 -2.84
CA ILE A 71 -22.87 3.41 -3.69
C ILE A 71 -24.30 2.92 -3.95
N GLY A 72 -25.24 3.25 -3.06
CA GLY A 72 -26.61 2.77 -3.10
C GLY A 72 -26.78 1.36 -2.52
N PRO A 73 -27.80 0.60 -2.99
CA PRO A 73 -28.17 -0.71 -2.42
C PRO A 73 -27.08 -1.77 -2.55
N ASN A 74 -26.14 -1.60 -3.49
CA ASN A 74 -25.00 -2.51 -3.66
C ASN A 74 -24.05 -2.53 -2.45
N THR A 75 -24.12 -1.52 -1.56
CA THR A 75 -23.34 -1.48 -0.31
C THR A 75 -23.54 -2.74 0.52
N ALA A 76 -24.78 -3.23 0.64
CA ALA A 76 -25.10 -4.41 1.44
C ALA A 76 -24.47 -5.68 0.84
N ARG A 77 -24.47 -5.80 -0.50
CA ARG A 77 -23.86 -6.93 -1.20
C ARG A 77 -22.33 -6.92 -1.04
N LEU A 78 -21.69 -5.78 -1.28
CA LEU A 78 -20.24 -5.62 -1.11
C LEU A 78 -19.80 -5.88 0.33
N ALA A 79 -20.59 -5.43 1.32
CA ALA A 79 -20.31 -5.70 2.72
C ALA A 79 -20.44 -7.19 3.08
N ALA A 80 -21.35 -7.93 2.44
CA ALA A 80 -21.48 -9.38 2.61
C ALA A 80 -20.33 -10.14 1.92
N GLU A 81 -19.97 -9.75 0.69
CA GLU A 81 -18.84 -10.30 -0.07
C GLU A 81 -17.50 -10.11 0.67
N ALA A 82 -17.36 -9.01 1.42
CA ALA A 82 -16.18 -8.71 2.22
C ALA A 82 -15.97 -9.60 3.46
N GLY A 83 -16.97 -10.42 3.85
CA GLY A 83 -16.84 -11.37 4.96
C GLY A 83 -16.43 -10.73 6.29
N GLU A 84 -15.34 -11.24 6.87
CA GLU A 84 -14.75 -10.76 8.14
C GLU A 84 -14.33 -9.28 8.07
N HIS A 85 -14.09 -8.75 6.88
CA HIS A 85 -13.70 -7.35 6.65
C HIS A 85 -14.88 -6.44 6.29
N SER A 86 -16.14 -6.87 6.52
CA SER A 86 -17.35 -6.11 6.20
C SER A 86 -17.37 -4.67 6.73
N THR A 87 -17.02 -4.45 7.99
CA THR A 87 -16.95 -3.10 8.58
C THR A 87 -15.90 -2.21 7.89
N LEU A 88 -14.73 -2.79 7.56
CA LEU A 88 -13.67 -2.09 6.85
C LEU A 88 -14.11 -1.73 5.43
N ALA A 89 -14.74 -2.66 4.72
CA ALA A 89 -15.29 -2.45 3.38
C ALA A 89 -16.32 -1.32 3.38
N VAL A 90 -17.27 -1.33 4.30
CA VAL A 90 -18.29 -0.27 4.43
C VAL A 90 -17.65 1.08 4.73
N ARG A 91 -16.67 1.14 5.64
CA ARG A 91 -15.93 2.38 5.93
C ARG A 91 -15.20 2.91 4.70
N LEU A 92 -14.55 2.03 3.92
CA LEU A 92 -13.88 2.40 2.68
C LEU A 92 -14.85 2.95 1.63
N LEU A 93 -15.97 2.27 1.43
CA LEU A 93 -17.04 2.72 0.52
C LEU A 93 -17.64 4.06 0.97
N GLY A 94 -17.80 4.26 2.28
CA GLY A 94 -18.26 5.53 2.84
C GLY A 94 -17.26 6.67 2.63
N LYS A 95 -15.95 6.40 2.71
CA LYS A 95 -14.89 7.40 2.48
C LYS A 95 -14.71 7.70 0.99
N HIS A 96 -14.58 6.69 0.14
CA HIS A 96 -14.12 6.85 -1.24
C HIS A 96 -15.22 6.65 -2.30
N GLY A 97 -16.40 6.14 -1.93
CA GLY A 97 -17.46 5.89 -2.90
C GLY A 97 -17.06 4.83 -3.93
N ASP A 98 -17.46 5.03 -5.17
CA ASP A 98 -17.34 4.04 -6.25
C ASP A 98 -15.89 3.60 -6.51
N ASP A 99 -14.92 4.50 -6.29
CA ASP A 99 -13.49 4.22 -6.44
C ASP A 99 -13.01 3.07 -5.51
N ALA A 100 -13.67 2.88 -4.36
CA ALA A 100 -13.34 1.80 -3.43
C ALA A 100 -14.06 0.48 -3.72
N VAL A 101 -15.02 0.42 -4.65
CA VAL A 101 -15.76 -0.82 -4.96
C VAL A 101 -14.83 -1.94 -5.42
N TRP A 102 -13.80 -1.58 -6.21
CA TRP A 102 -12.80 -2.56 -6.63
C TRP A 102 -12.02 -3.11 -5.42
N VAL A 103 -11.59 -2.27 -4.48
CA VAL A 103 -10.88 -2.74 -3.28
C VAL A 103 -11.79 -3.55 -2.37
N ALA A 104 -13.02 -3.07 -2.14
CA ALA A 104 -14.00 -3.68 -1.23
C ALA A 104 -14.57 -5.02 -1.71
N SER A 105 -14.49 -5.31 -3.02
CA SER A 105 -14.97 -6.58 -3.59
C SER A 105 -13.98 -7.75 -3.46
N SER A 106 -12.82 -7.56 -2.82
CA SER A 106 -11.83 -8.62 -2.62
C SER A 106 -11.35 -8.67 -1.18
N GLU A 107 -11.54 -9.83 -0.56
CA GLU A 107 -11.07 -10.11 0.80
C GLU A 107 -9.54 -9.96 0.91
N VAL A 108 -8.77 -10.40 -0.10
CA VAL A 108 -7.31 -10.28 -0.13
C VAL A 108 -6.88 -8.80 -0.05
N ARG A 109 -7.50 -7.94 -0.86
CA ARG A 109 -7.21 -6.49 -0.86
C ARG A 109 -7.63 -5.84 0.45
N LEU A 110 -8.79 -6.22 0.99
CA LEU A 110 -9.23 -5.77 2.31
C LEU A 110 -8.27 -6.22 3.42
N GLY A 111 -7.70 -7.41 3.32
CA GLY A 111 -6.67 -7.91 4.22
C GLY A 111 -5.39 -7.06 4.16
N LEU A 112 -4.97 -6.63 2.97
CA LEU A 112 -3.85 -5.67 2.83
C LEU A 112 -4.16 -4.33 3.49
N VAL A 113 -5.38 -3.81 3.31
CA VAL A 113 -5.81 -2.56 3.98
C VAL A 113 -5.88 -2.75 5.50
N ALA A 114 -6.40 -3.88 5.98
CA ALA A 114 -6.47 -4.18 7.40
C ALA A 114 -5.08 -4.24 8.04
N LYS A 115 -4.09 -4.81 7.34
CA LYS A 115 -2.70 -4.93 7.82
C LYS A 115 -1.91 -3.63 7.74
N HIS A 116 -2.10 -2.84 6.68
CA HIS A 116 -1.23 -1.71 6.37
C HIS A 116 -1.90 -0.33 6.45
N GLY A 117 -3.20 -0.28 6.76
CA GLY A 117 -3.93 0.95 7.07
C GLY A 117 -4.50 1.67 5.85
N ASP A 118 -4.96 2.89 6.09
CA ASP A 118 -5.64 3.73 5.10
C ASP A 118 -4.69 4.14 3.96
N GLU A 119 -3.37 4.17 4.18
CA GLU A 119 -2.38 4.42 3.13
C GLU A 119 -2.40 3.32 2.07
N ALA A 120 -2.58 2.05 2.48
CA ALA A 120 -2.70 0.94 1.54
C ALA A 120 -4.00 1.03 0.74
N ALA A 121 -5.09 1.44 1.38
CA ALA A 121 -6.35 1.70 0.68
C ALA A 121 -6.18 2.78 -0.39
N ALA A 122 -5.58 3.92 -0.04
CA ALA A 122 -5.35 5.02 -0.96
C ALA A 122 -4.49 4.60 -2.16
N ALA A 123 -3.43 3.82 -1.91
CA ALA A 123 -2.56 3.29 -2.97
C ALA A 123 -3.28 2.28 -3.89
N LEU A 124 -4.05 1.35 -3.31
CA LEU A 124 -4.84 0.36 -4.07
C LEU A 124 -5.93 1.02 -4.91
N ILE A 125 -6.64 2.02 -4.37
CA ILE A 125 -7.67 2.76 -5.11
C ILE A 125 -7.03 3.52 -6.28
N ARG A 126 -5.88 4.16 -6.05
CA ARG A 126 -5.23 4.99 -7.08
C ARG A 126 -4.60 4.17 -8.20
N HIS A 127 -3.93 3.05 -7.88
CA HIS A 127 -3.09 2.31 -8.83
C HIS A 127 -3.58 0.90 -9.14
N GLY A 128 -4.66 0.45 -8.49
CA GLY A 128 -5.26 -0.86 -8.73
C GLY A 128 -4.28 -2.00 -8.48
N SER A 129 -4.28 -2.98 -9.39
CA SER A 129 -3.48 -4.21 -9.30
C SER A 129 -1.97 -3.99 -9.36
N ILE A 130 -1.51 -2.79 -9.74
CA ILE A 130 -0.08 -2.45 -9.76
C ILE A 130 0.45 -2.32 -8.32
N ALA A 131 -0.37 -1.83 -7.40
CA ALA A 131 -0.01 -1.61 -6.00
C ALA A 131 0.01 -2.88 -5.17
N GLU A 132 -0.88 -3.82 -5.47
CA GLU A 132 -1.09 -5.06 -4.71
C GLU A 132 0.21 -5.84 -4.42
N PRO A 133 1.01 -6.25 -5.42
CA PRO A 133 2.24 -7.02 -5.16
C PRO A 133 3.32 -6.21 -4.43
N VAL A 134 3.33 -4.89 -4.61
CA VAL A 134 4.34 -4.01 -3.98
C VAL A 134 4.03 -3.85 -2.50
N ILE A 135 2.75 -3.65 -2.16
CA ILE A 135 2.28 -3.53 -0.78
C ILE A 135 2.36 -4.89 -0.07
N GLU A 136 2.04 -5.98 -0.75
CA GLU A 136 2.18 -7.33 -0.17
C GLU A 136 3.64 -7.64 0.21
N THR A 137 4.59 -7.25 -0.63
CA THR A 137 6.02 -7.53 -0.41
C THR A 137 6.65 -6.61 0.64
N PHE A 138 6.35 -5.31 0.59
CA PHE A 138 7.06 -4.30 1.38
C PHE A 138 6.19 -3.62 2.45
N GLY A 139 4.89 -3.93 2.50
CA GLY A 139 3.97 -3.43 3.51
C GLY A 139 3.72 -1.92 3.46
N ARG A 140 3.68 -1.31 4.65
CA ARG A 140 3.31 0.10 4.85
C ARG A 140 4.25 1.11 4.16
N PRO A 141 5.59 0.95 4.17
CA PRO A 141 6.48 1.83 3.40
C PRO A 141 6.14 1.90 1.91
N ALA A 142 5.80 0.77 1.29
CA ALA A 142 5.38 0.74 -0.11
C ALA A 142 4.02 1.41 -0.32
N ALA A 143 3.06 1.24 0.59
CA ALA A 143 1.79 1.94 0.51
C ALA A 143 1.97 3.47 0.57
N ALA A 144 2.81 3.95 1.48
CA ALA A 144 3.14 5.38 1.60
C ALA A 144 3.83 5.91 0.33
N ALA A 145 4.80 5.18 -0.20
CA ALA A 145 5.48 5.51 -1.46
C ALA A 145 4.48 5.57 -2.63
N MET A 146 3.67 4.52 -2.83
CA MET A 146 2.70 4.43 -3.92
C MET A 146 1.65 5.56 -3.86
N GLY A 147 1.22 5.97 -2.66
CA GLY A 147 0.32 7.10 -2.48
C GLY A 147 0.85 8.43 -3.02
N ARG A 148 2.18 8.56 -3.18
CA ARG A 148 2.86 9.78 -3.66
C ARG A 148 3.26 9.73 -5.14
N LEU A 149 3.08 8.60 -5.80
CA LEU A 149 3.48 8.41 -7.19
C LEU A 149 2.36 8.67 -8.18
N SER A 150 2.75 9.14 -9.36
CA SER A 150 1.96 9.09 -10.58
C SER A 150 1.81 7.64 -11.09
N GLY A 151 0.81 7.40 -11.95
CA GLY A 151 0.56 6.06 -12.51
C GLY A 151 1.71 5.51 -13.37
N GLN A 152 2.59 6.37 -13.92
CA GLN A 152 3.79 5.91 -14.64
C GLN A 152 4.86 5.43 -13.67
N ASN A 153 5.15 6.20 -12.63
CA ASN A 153 6.19 5.87 -11.66
C ASN A 153 5.76 4.73 -10.72
N ALA A 154 4.48 4.60 -10.41
CA ALA A 154 3.92 3.43 -9.73
C ALA A 154 4.18 2.13 -10.50
N ARG A 155 4.02 2.16 -11.84
CA ARG A 155 4.38 1.03 -12.72
C ARG A 155 5.88 0.74 -12.69
N ARG A 156 6.73 1.76 -12.71
CA ARG A 156 8.19 1.60 -12.58
C ARG A 156 8.58 0.98 -11.25
N LEU A 157 7.99 1.44 -10.14
CA LEU A 157 8.23 0.88 -8.82
C LEU A 157 7.80 -0.60 -8.76
N SER A 158 6.63 -0.93 -9.32
CA SER A 158 6.15 -2.31 -9.42
C SER A 158 7.09 -3.21 -10.24
N MET A 159 7.62 -2.72 -11.36
CA MET A 159 8.64 -3.45 -12.13
C MET A 159 9.93 -3.66 -11.34
N MET A 160 10.41 -2.65 -10.59
CA MET A 160 11.60 -2.79 -9.75
C MET A 160 11.38 -3.76 -8.59
N ALA A 161 10.22 -3.69 -7.94
CA ALA A 161 9.81 -4.61 -6.88
C ALA A 161 9.81 -6.06 -7.36
N ARG A 162 9.18 -6.34 -8.51
CA ARG A 162 9.17 -7.68 -9.12
C ARG A 162 10.56 -8.17 -9.51
N ALA A 163 11.46 -7.27 -9.90
CA ALA A 163 12.84 -7.60 -10.23
C ALA A 163 13.75 -7.75 -8.98
N GLY A 164 13.24 -7.53 -7.76
CA GLY A 164 14.06 -7.51 -6.54
C GLY A 164 15.07 -6.35 -6.50
N ALA A 165 14.88 -5.32 -7.32
CA ALA A 165 15.81 -4.20 -7.48
C ALA A 165 15.50 -3.02 -6.55
N ILE A 166 14.40 -3.06 -5.81
CA ILE A 166 14.05 -2.04 -4.82
C ILE A 166 14.41 -2.54 -3.43
N ARG A 167 15.05 -1.67 -2.64
CA ARG A 167 15.34 -1.91 -1.24
C ARG A 167 14.37 -1.11 -0.35
N PRO A 168 14.02 -1.59 0.86
CA PRO A 168 13.04 -0.92 1.71
C PRO A 168 13.38 0.55 2.03
N GLU A 169 14.65 0.88 2.18
CA GLU A 169 15.12 2.22 2.53
C GLU A 169 14.83 3.26 1.44
N LEU A 170 14.74 2.82 0.18
CA LEU A 170 14.36 3.68 -0.94
C LEU A 170 12.88 4.06 -0.89
N LEU A 171 12.02 3.22 -0.29
CA LEU A 171 10.59 3.50 -0.20
C LEU A 171 10.31 4.72 0.68
N ASP A 172 11.08 4.93 1.74
CA ASP A 172 10.95 6.10 2.60
C ASP A 172 11.38 7.39 1.89
N VAL A 173 12.41 7.33 1.04
CA VAL A 173 12.81 8.45 0.20
C VAL A 173 11.74 8.74 -0.85
N ILE A 174 11.19 7.70 -1.49
CA ILE A 174 10.11 7.84 -2.47
C ILE A 174 8.82 8.37 -1.81
N ALA A 175 8.50 7.95 -0.59
CA ALA A 175 7.36 8.47 0.16
C ALA A 175 7.53 9.96 0.52
N ARG A 176 8.76 10.43 0.74
CA ARG A 176 9.03 11.85 1.03
C ARG A 176 9.04 12.71 -0.23
N TYR A 177 9.72 12.27 -1.29
CA TYR A 177 10.00 13.09 -2.48
C TYR A 177 9.18 12.70 -3.73
N GLY A 178 8.32 11.69 -3.63
CA GLY A 178 7.37 11.28 -4.65
C GLY A 178 8.01 10.93 -6.00
N ASP A 179 7.41 11.44 -7.07
CA ASP A 179 7.82 11.18 -8.45
C ASP A 179 9.27 11.58 -8.75
N ARG A 180 9.81 12.62 -8.09
CA ARG A 180 11.20 13.09 -8.30
C ARG A 180 12.20 12.03 -7.85
N ALA A 181 12.03 11.49 -6.65
CA ALA A 181 12.86 10.39 -6.15
C ALA A 181 12.72 9.14 -7.01
N MET A 182 11.50 8.75 -7.38
CA MET A 182 11.31 7.55 -8.19
C MET A 182 11.95 7.69 -9.59
N ALA A 183 11.88 8.87 -10.20
CA ALA A 183 12.54 9.13 -11.48
C ALA A 183 14.07 9.03 -11.38
N PHE A 184 14.67 9.56 -10.30
CA PHE A 184 16.09 9.42 -10.02
C PHE A 184 16.49 7.95 -9.80
N VAL A 185 15.76 7.25 -8.92
CA VAL A 185 16.00 5.83 -8.61
C VAL A 185 15.91 4.97 -9.87
N TRP A 186 14.92 5.22 -10.73
CA TRP A 186 14.75 4.50 -11.98
C TRP A 186 15.92 4.71 -12.96
N LYS A 187 16.39 5.96 -13.11
CA LYS A 187 17.53 6.28 -13.98
C LYS A 187 18.85 5.68 -13.47
N ASN A 188 19.00 5.59 -12.14
CA ASN A 188 20.25 5.24 -11.49
C ASN A 188 20.24 3.87 -10.78
N LYS A 189 19.34 2.96 -11.18
CA LYS A 189 19.15 1.64 -10.54
C LYS A 189 20.43 0.81 -10.41
N ALA A 190 21.36 0.92 -11.38
CA ALA A 190 22.63 0.20 -11.34
C ALA A 190 23.60 0.80 -10.32
N ALA A 191 23.68 2.13 -10.23
CA ALA A 191 24.53 2.81 -9.25
C ALA A 191 24.02 2.57 -7.83
N LEU A 192 22.70 2.64 -7.62
CA LEU A 192 22.04 2.37 -6.33
C LEU A 192 22.14 0.91 -5.88
N ALA A 193 22.58 -0.02 -6.74
CA ALA A 193 22.88 -1.38 -6.31
C ALA A 193 24.12 -1.45 -5.41
N THR A 194 25.01 -0.45 -5.51
CA THR A 194 26.19 -0.35 -4.65
C THR A 194 25.80 0.21 -3.27
N ALA A 195 26.28 -0.44 -2.21
CA ALA A 195 25.88 -0.11 -0.84
C ALA A 195 26.27 1.31 -0.42
N SER A 196 27.42 1.82 -0.87
CA SER A 196 27.91 3.16 -0.55
C SER A 196 27.02 4.25 -1.14
N VAL A 197 26.73 4.18 -2.44
CA VAL A 197 25.88 5.15 -3.14
C VAL A 197 24.46 5.15 -2.57
N LEU A 198 23.91 3.96 -2.30
CA LEU A 198 22.61 3.85 -1.65
C LEU A 198 22.60 4.54 -0.29
N THR A 199 23.63 4.28 0.54
CA THR A 199 23.72 4.85 1.88
C THR A 199 23.80 6.38 1.83
N ALA A 200 24.63 6.93 0.94
CA ALA A 200 24.73 8.37 0.74
C ALA A 200 23.40 8.98 0.27
N PHE A 201 22.73 8.34 -0.69
CA PHE A 201 21.44 8.81 -1.20
C PHE A 201 20.31 8.75 -0.15
N VAL A 202 20.29 7.71 0.69
CA VAL A 202 19.29 7.58 1.76
C VAL A 202 19.55 8.59 2.89
N ALA A 203 20.82 8.88 3.19
CA ALA A 203 21.21 9.84 4.21
C ALA A 203 20.85 11.28 3.82
N ASP A 204 21.16 11.69 2.59
CA ASP A 204 20.85 13.02 2.08
C ASP A 204 20.45 12.97 0.60
N PRO A 205 19.14 12.80 0.27
CA PRO A 205 18.70 12.64 -1.10
C PRO A 205 18.67 13.96 -1.89
N GLU A 206 18.54 15.12 -1.23
CA GLU A 206 18.28 16.40 -1.90
C GLU A 206 19.36 16.79 -2.93
N PRO A 207 20.66 16.75 -2.61
CA PRO A 207 21.72 17.07 -3.57
C PRO A 207 21.66 16.22 -4.83
N PHE A 208 21.26 14.95 -4.72
CA PHE A 208 21.13 14.04 -5.86
C PHE A 208 19.88 14.33 -6.69
N LEU A 209 18.77 14.64 -6.02
CA LEU A 209 17.49 14.92 -6.68
C LEU A 209 17.50 16.25 -7.43
N ASP A 210 18.25 17.24 -6.93
CA ASP A 210 18.43 18.54 -7.56
C ASP A 210 19.56 18.53 -8.61
N GLY A 211 20.32 17.43 -8.69
CA GLY A 211 21.42 17.26 -9.63
C GLY A 211 22.71 17.99 -9.25
N ALA A 212 22.79 18.53 -8.02
CA ALA A 212 23.98 19.17 -7.48
C ALA A 212 25.10 18.15 -7.21
N ALA A 213 24.76 16.96 -6.72
CA ALA A 213 25.68 15.84 -6.54
C ALA A 213 25.54 14.86 -7.72
N LYS A 214 26.62 14.65 -8.48
CA LYS A 214 26.66 13.58 -9.48
C LYS A 214 27.15 12.29 -8.85
N LEU A 215 26.51 11.19 -9.22
CA LEU A 215 26.93 9.84 -8.81
C LEU A 215 28.38 9.52 -9.21
N THR A 216 28.87 10.12 -10.30
CA THR A 216 30.25 9.96 -10.78
C THR A 216 31.28 10.47 -9.79
N ASP A 217 30.95 11.50 -9.01
CA ASP A 217 31.91 12.19 -8.15
C ASP A 217 32.21 11.33 -6.92
N GLN A 218 31.23 10.55 -6.45
CA GLN A 218 31.42 9.57 -5.38
C GLN A 218 32.05 8.25 -5.87
N ILE A 219 31.86 7.89 -7.14
CA ILE A 219 32.48 6.67 -7.69
C ILE A 219 33.99 6.87 -7.85
N GLY A 220 34.47 8.09 -8.14
CA GLY A 220 35.90 8.39 -8.28
C GLY A 220 36.76 8.03 -7.06
N GLU A 221 36.22 8.17 -5.85
CA GLU A 221 36.97 7.86 -4.61
C GLU A 221 36.99 6.37 -4.25
N TYR A 222 36.01 5.58 -4.70
CA TYR A 222 35.91 4.15 -4.36
C TYR A 222 36.20 3.19 -5.53
N ALA A 223 36.33 3.69 -6.76
CA ALA A 223 36.51 2.87 -7.97
C ALA A 223 37.97 2.48 -8.28
N VAL A 224 38.93 2.67 -7.36
CA VAL A 224 40.32 2.21 -7.58
C VAL A 224 40.51 0.72 -7.23
N GLN A 225 39.44 -0.04 -6.99
CA GLN A 225 39.49 -1.51 -7.06
C GLN A 225 38.62 -2.03 -8.21
N PRO A 226 39.22 -2.63 -9.26
CA PRO A 226 38.53 -2.85 -10.52
C PRO A 226 37.59 -4.06 -10.45
N VAL A 227 36.29 -3.80 -10.49
CA VAL A 227 35.29 -4.69 -11.12
C VAL A 227 35.19 -4.34 -12.62
N ALA A 228 36.34 -4.13 -13.26
CA ALA A 228 36.44 -3.79 -14.66
C ALA A 228 36.37 -5.08 -15.49
N SER A 229 35.16 -5.61 -15.71
CA SER A 229 34.80 -6.43 -16.90
C SER A 229 33.49 -7.20 -16.71
N ILE A 230 32.36 -6.51 -16.50
CA ILE A 230 31.06 -7.11 -16.86
C ILE A 230 30.40 -6.19 -17.90
N PRO A 231 30.50 -6.53 -19.20
CA PRO A 231 29.87 -5.78 -20.27
C PRO A 231 28.36 -5.63 -20.06
N GLY A 232 27.84 -4.43 -20.35
CA GLY A 232 26.50 -3.95 -20.00
C GLY A 232 25.30 -4.65 -20.65
N GLU A 233 25.49 -5.77 -21.33
CA GLU A 233 24.39 -6.55 -21.95
C GLU A 233 23.86 -7.68 -21.05
N ILE A 234 24.58 -8.05 -20.00
CA ILE A 234 24.22 -9.21 -19.15
C ILE A 234 23.18 -8.85 -18.07
N ALA A 235 23.00 -7.57 -17.75
CA ALA A 235 22.13 -7.15 -16.64
C ALA A 235 20.61 -7.22 -16.92
N ARG A 236 20.16 -7.60 -18.13
CA ARG A 236 18.72 -7.69 -18.45
C ARG A 236 18.14 -9.10 -18.47
N SER A 237 18.96 -10.16 -18.42
CA SER A 237 18.46 -11.55 -18.54
C SER A 237 19.12 -12.57 -17.62
N VAL A 238 20.03 -12.16 -16.73
CA VAL A 238 20.61 -13.13 -15.79
C VAL A 238 19.65 -13.39 -14.65
N ASP A 239 19.08 -14.60 -14.68
CA ASP A 239 18.53 -15.28 -13.51
C ASP A 239 19.61 -15.36 -12.44
N TRP A 240 19.59 -14.41 -11.50
CA TRP A 240 20.53 -14.34 -10.39
C TRP A 240 20.63 -15.66 -9.62
N THR A 241 19.55 -16.45 -9.61
CA THR A 241 19.49 -17.81 -9.08
C THR A 241 20.52 -18.74 -9.71
N ARG A 242 20.71 -18.68 -11.03
CA ARG A 242 21.69 -19.52 -11.75
C ARG A 242 23.13 -19.04 -11.50
N LEU A 243 23.33 -17.74 -11.33
CA LEU A 243 24.64 -17.17 -11.05
C LEU A 243 25.11 -17.51 -9.63
N CYS A 244 24.21 -17.47 -8.64
CA CYS A 244 24.49 -17.93 -7.28
C CYS A 244 24.80 -19.43 -7.24
N LEU A 245 24.05 -20.26 -7.98
CA LEU A 245 24.32 -21.71 -8.07
C LEU A 245 25.67 -22.01 -8.76
N GLY A 246 26.02 -21.25 -9.79
CA GLY A 246 27.33 -21.37 -10.47
C GLY A 246 28.50 -21.00 -9.55
N ALA A 247 28.38 -19.90 -8.79
CA ALA A 247 29.39 -19.49 -7.82
C ALA A 247 29.56 -20.51 -6.67
N GLY A 248 28.45 -21.11 -6.23
CA GLY A 248 28.45 -22.21 -5.25
C GLY A 248 29.17 -23.46 -5.75
N MET A 249 28.95 -23.87 -7.00
CA MET A 249 29.69 -24.99 -7.59
C MET A 249 31.18 -24.69 -7.74
N LEU A 250 31.55 -23.48 -8.18
CA LEU A 250 32.96 -23.12 -8.36
C LEU A 250 33.73 -23.12 -7.04
N THR A 251 33.13 -22.61 -5.97
CA THR A 251 33.71 -22.64 -4.62
C THR A 251 33.81 -24.07 -4.07
N ALA A 252 32.80 -24.92 -4.30
CA ALA A 252 32.87 -26.34 -3.95
C ALA A 252 34.00 -27.07 -4.71
N VAL A 253 34.17 -26.80 -6.01
CA VAL A 253 35.26 -27.37 -6.83
C VAL A 253 36.62 -26.90 -6.33
N LEU A 254 36.78 -25.61 -6.02
CA LEU A 254 38.03 -25.08 -5.46
C LEU A 254 38.38 -25.70 -4.10
N LEU A 255 37.38 -25.94 -3.24
CA LEU A 255 37.58 -26.66 -1.98
C LEU A 255 38.02 -28.11 -2.19
N VAL A 256 37.42 -28.82 -3.15
CA VAL A 256 37.80 -30.19 -3.50
C VAL A 256 39.23 -30.24 -4.07
N VAL A 257 39.60 -29.31 -4.95
CA VAL A 257 40.96 -29.21 -5.50
C VAL A 257 41.97 -28.92 -4.39
N ARG A 258 41.64 -28.00 -3.47
CA ARG A 258 42.51 -27.68 -2.33
C ARG A 258 42.69 -28.86 -1.37
N GLN A 259 41.63 -29.64 -1.12
CA GLN A 259 41.72 -30.86 -0.32
C GLN A 259 42.58 -31.94 -1.01
N ARG A 260 42.48 -32.08 -2.34
CA ARG A 260 43.33 -33.00 -3.11
C ARG A 260 44.80 -32.60 -3.06
N ASN A 261 45.11 -31.31 -3.13
CA ASN A 261 46.49 -30.84 -3.09
C ASN A 261 47.14 -31.07 -1.71
N LYS A 262 46.37 -30.94 -0.62
CA LYS A 262 46.85 -31.21 0.75
C LYS A 262 47.20 -32.68 1.00
N ARG A 263 46.65 -33.62 0.22
CA ARG A 263 47.00 -35.05 0.30
C ARG A 263 48.23 -35.45 -0.52
N ARG A 264 48.77 -34.53 -1.34
CA ARG A 264 49.91 -34.79 -2.24
C ARG A 264 51.25 -34.30 -1.71
N THR A 265 51.33 -33.84 -0.46
CA THR A 265 52.62 -33.57 0.19
C THR A 265 53.10 -34.89 0.81
N PRO A 266 54.00 -35.65 0.16
CA PRO A 266 54.64 -36.79 0.81
C PRO A 266 55.49 -36.25 1.97
N ALA A 267 55.43 -36.95 3.10
CA ALA A 267 56.32 -36.71 4.21
C ALA A 267 57.76 -36.93 3.72
N SER A 268 58.48 -35.84 3.50
CA SER A 268 59.93 -35.87 3.32
C SER A 268 60.52 -36.52 4.58
N CYS A 269 61.20 -37.64 4.41
CA CYS A 269 61.94 -38.31 5.46
C CYS A 269 62.94 -37.35 6.08
N GLU A 270 62.83 -37.12 7.39
CA GLU A 270 63.95 -36.65 8.22
C GLU A 270 65.06 -37.71 8.16
N GLN A 271 66.26 -37.25 7.80
CA GLN A 271 67.54 -37.86 8.14
C GLN A 271 68.27 -36.90 9.08
#